data_AF-A0A8I1MGG3-F1
#
_entry.id   AF-A0A8I1MGG3-F1
#
_cell.length_a   1.000
_cell.length_b   1.000
_cell.length_c   1.000
_cell.angle_alpha   90.00
_cell.angle_beta   90.00
_cell.angle_gamma   90.00
#
_symmetry.space_group_name_H-M   'P 1'
#
loop_
_entity.id
_entity.type
_entity.pdbx_description
1 polymer ?
#
loop_
_entity_poly.entity_id
_entity_poly.type
_entity_poly.pdbx_seq_one_letter_code
_entity_poly.pdbx_strand_id
1 'polypeptide(L)'
;MTSYQELVKKQRSFFYSGKTKDVAFRIETLTKLKELIQNHEQDILDALKADLHKSEAEAKRAEVGLVLGEIEFTLKHLEEWAATKEVPTPATHEGGKSPTIVHSDVNIEEAAARIARGKFANAGQTCVAPDYILVQKNSKQALIKKLKEVIITSYGENISSEFFILARL
;
A
#
# COMPACT_ATOMS: atom_id res chain seq x y z
N MET A 1 2.91 -15.34 29.80
CA MET A 1 2.28 -15.16 28.47
C MET A 1 0.80 -15.48 28.60
N THR A 2 -0.08 -14.54 28.23
CA THR A 2 -1.53 -14.80 28.15
C THR A 2 -1.81 -15.77 27.00
N SER A 3 -2.66 -16.77 27.18
CA SER A 3 -2.99 -17.68 26.08
C SER A 3 -3.79 -16.97 24.99
N TYR A 4 -3.73 -17.46 23.75
CA TYR A 4 -4.52 -16.92 22.64
C TYR A 4 -6.03 -16.88 22.97
N GLN A 5 -6.53 -17.94 23.62
CA GLN A 5 -7.94 -18.04 24.04
C GLN A 5 -8.32 -16.93 25.03
N GLU A 6 -7.44 -16.62 25.98
CA GLU A 6 -7.64 -15.54 26.94
C GLU A 6 -7.64 -14.16 26.28
N LEU A 7 -6.76 -13.92 25.29
CA LEU A 7 -6.74 -12.67 24.52
C LEU A 7 -8.06 -12.48 23.75
N VAL A 8 -8.52 -13.52 23.04
CA VAL A 8 -9.80 -13.47 22.32
C VAL A 8 -10.97 -13.20 23.28
N LYS A 9 -10.97 -13.85 24.44
CA LYS A 9 -12.01 -13.63 25.47
C LYS A 9 -12.01 -12.17 25.95
N LYS A 10 -10.84 -11.59 26.24
CA LYS A 10 -10.72 -10.17 26.64
C LYS A 10 -11.27 -9.22 25.57
N GLN A 11 -10.91 -9.43 24.31
CA GLN A 11 -11.39 -8.58 23.21
C GLN A 11 -12.90 -8.70 22.99
N ARG A 12 -13.45 -9.92 23.06
CA ARG A 12 -14.91 -10.14 23.00
C ARG A 12 -15.63 -9.46 24.15
N SER A 13 -15.14 -9.61 25.38
CA SER A 13 -15.73 -8.95 26.54
C SER A 13 -15.72 -7.43 26.40
N PHE A 14 -14.63 -6.84 25.89
CA PHE A 14 -14.56 -5.41 25.62
C PHE A 14 -15.54 -4.96 24.52
N PHE A 15 -15.61 -5.70 23.40
CA PHE A 15 -16.58 -5.42 22.33
C PHE A 15 -18.03 -5.48 22.84
N TYR A 16 -18.37 -6.51 23.62
CA TYR A 16 -19.71 -6.68 24.18
C TYR A 16 -20.06 -5.67 25.28
N SER A 17 -19.09 -4.92 25.81
CA SER A 17 -19.38 -3.77 26.68
C SER A 17 -20.11 -2.63 25.94
N GLY A 18 -20.11 -2.65 24.60
CA GLY A 18 -20.74 -1.62 23.78
C GLY A 18 -19.92 -0.34 23.63
N LYS A 19 -18.77 -0.21 24.31
CA LYS A 19 -17.91 0.99 24.24
C LYS A 19 -17.45 1.31 22.82
N THR A 20 -17.23 0.30 21.97
CA THR A 20 -16.86 0.49 20.56
C THR A 20 -17.97 1.07 19.69
N LYS A 21 -19.23 1.11 20.17
CA LYS A 21 -20.34 1.73 19.44
C LYS A 21 -20.29 3.26 19.49
N ASP A 22 -19.77 3.82 20.58
CA ASP A 22 -19.66 5.26 20.77
C ASP A 22 -18.68 5.89 19.77
N VAL A 23 -19.14 6.91 19.04
CA VAL A 23 -18.35 7.59 18.01
C VAL A 23 -17.22 8.40 18.64
N ALA A 24 -17.45 9.02 19.80
CA ALA A 24 -16.41 9.79 20.50
C ALA A 24 -15.24 8.88 20.91
N PHE A 25 -15.53 7.69 21.44
CA PHE A 25 -14.51 6.68 21.72
C PHE A 25 -13.72 6.25 20.48
N ARG A 26 -14.38 6.09 19.32
CA ARG A 26 -13.69 5.74 18.06
C ARG A 26 -12.76 6.86 17.60
N ILE A 27 -13.21 8.11 17.66
CA ILE A 27 -12.41 9.30 17.35
C ILE A 27 -11.19 9.37 18.27
N GLU A 28 -11.39 9.24 19.60
CA GLU A 28 -10.30 9.24 20.58
C GLU A 28 -9.25 8.15 20.27
N THR A 29 -9.72 6.95 19.92
CA THR A 29 -8.85 5.82 19.60
C THR A 29 -8.06 6.05 18.32
N LEU A 30 -8.69 6.59 17.27
CA LEU A 30 -8.02 6.94 16.00
C LEU A 30 -6.99 8.05 16.19
N THR A 31 -7.29 9.06 17.01
CA THR A 31 -6.33 10.12 17.36
C THR A 31 -5.12 9.55 18.09
N LYS A 32 -5.33 8.65 19.07
CA LYS A 32 -4.22 7.96 19.75
C LYS A 32 -3.38 7.12 18.79
N LEU A 33 -4.02 6.43 17.84
CA LEU A 33 -3.30 5.66 16.82
C LEU A 33 -2.46 6.57 15.92
N LYS A 34 -3.02 7.71 15.49
CA LYS A 34 -2.30 8.73 14.72
C LYS A 34 -1.05 9.20 15.48
N GLU A 35 -1.21 9.63 16.72
CA GLU A 35 -0.12 10.09 17.58
C GLU A 35 0.94 8.99 17.78
N LEU A 36 0.53 7.74 18.00
CA LEU A 36 1.44 6.61 18.15
C LEU A 36 2.27 6.41 16.87
N ILE A 37 1.64 6.41 15.70
CA ILE A 37 2.34 6.26 14.41
C ILE A 37 3.32 7.41 14.18
N GLN A 38 2.91 8.65 14.47
CA GLN A 38 3.76 9.83 14.31
C GLN A 38 4.97 9.78 15.26
N ASN A 39 4.76 9.40 16.52
CA ASN A 39 5.83 9.33 17.53
C ASN A 39 6.80 8.17 17.29
N HIS A 40 6.37 7.13 16.58
CA HIS A 40 7.17 5.94 16.25
C HIS A 40 7.49 5.84 14.75
N GLU A 41 7.43 6.95 14.00
CA GLU A 41 7.67 6.94 12.56
C GLU A 41 9.02 6.30 12.22
N GLN A 42 10.09 6.67 12.94
CA GLN A 42 11.43 6.11 12.67
C GLN A 42 11.50 4.60 12.94
N ASP A 43 10.90 4.12 14.03
CA ASP A 43 10.87 2.69 14.36
C ASP A 43 10.18 1.88 13.26
N ILE A 44 9.10 2.42 12.68
CA ILE A 44 8.37 1.80 11.56
C ILE A 44 9.25 1.75 10.31
N LEU A 45 9.96 2.83 10.01
CA LEU A 45 10.83 2.92 8.82
C LEU A 45 12.03 1.98 8.93
N ASP A 46 12.63 1.89 10.11
CA ASP A 46 13.74 0.97 10.37
C ASP A 46 13.30 -0.48 10.22
N ALA A 47 12.11 -0.84 10.72
CA ALA A 47 11.52 -2.16 10.51
C ALA A 47 11.24 -2.44 9.03
N LEU A 48 10.64 -1.50 8.30
CA LEU A 48 10.39 -1.62 6.85
C LEU A 48 11.69 -1.74 6.05
N LYS A 49 12.76 -1.08 6.49
CA LYS A 49 14.09 -1.22 5.90
C LYS A 49 14.69 -2.60 6.20
N ALA A 50 14.54 -3.11 7.41
CA ALA A 50 15.02 -4.43 7.79
C ALA A 50 14.31 -5.55 7.02
N ASP A 51 12.97 -5.47 6.90
CA ASP A 51 12.15 -6.52 6.31
C ASP A 51 12.10 -6.45 4.78
N LEU A 52 11.97 -5.23 4.22
CA LEU A 52 11.68 -5.02 2.80
C LEU A 52 12.76 -4.23 2.07
N HIS A 53 13.80 -3.77 2.78
CA HIS A 53 14.87 -2.94 2.24
C HIS A 53 14.41 -1.62 1.60
N LYS A 54 13.17 -1.17 1.89
CA LYS A 54 12.59 0.07 1.36
C LYS A 54 13.42 1.28 1.74
N SER A 55 13.55 2.22 0.81
CA SER A 55 14.14 3.52 1.13
C SER A 55 13.22 4.29 2.09
N GLU A 56 13.80 5.14 2.95
CA GLU A 56 13.02 5.96 3.88
C GLU A 56 11.94 6.79 3.16
N ALA A 57 12.30 7.39 2.03
CA ALA A 57 11.36 8.20 1.24
C ALA A 57 10.22 7.37 0.61
N GLU A 58 10.47 6.12 0.22
CA GLU A 58 9.43 5.22 -0.26
C GLU A 58 8.53 4.76 0.89
N ALA A 59 9.11 4.32 2.00
CA ALA A 59 8.38 3.85 3.17
C ALA A 59 7.53 4.96 3.80
N LYS A 60 8.05 6.19 3.93
CA LYS A 60 7.28 7.35 4.40
C LYS A 60 6.09 7.65 3.50
N ARG A 61 6.26 7.64 2.17
CA ARG A 61 5.16 7.96 1.25
C ARG A 61 4.13 6.84 1.13
N ALA A 62 4.58 5.60 0.99
CA ALA A 62 3.73 4.48 0.62
C ALA A 62 3.13 3.73 1.82
N GLU A 63 3.72 3.85 3.01
CA GLU A 63 3.23 3.15 4.21
C GLU A 63 2.71 4.17 5.23
N VAL A 64 3.60 4.99 5.78
CA VAL A 64 3.25 5.91 6.88
C VAL A 64 2.26 6.98 6.42
N GLY A 65 2.57 7.66 5.31
CA GLY A 65 1.76 8.75 4.76
C GLY A 65 0.37 8.30 4.31
N LEU A 66 0.25 7.11 3.71
CA LEU A 66 -1.06 6.56 3.33
C LEU A 66 -1.91 6.26 4.57
N VAL A 67 -1.34 5.61 5.58
CA VAL A 67 -2.07 5.28 6.82
C VAL A 67 -2.49 6.54 7.57
N LEU A 68 -1.59 7.53 7.72
CA LEU A 68 -1.92 8.80 8.36
C LEU A 68 -2.99 9.56 7.58
N GLY A 69 -2.89 9.59 6.24
CA GLY A 69 -3.91 10.19 5.39
C GLY A 69 -5.28 9.53 5.53
N GLU A 70 -5.32 8.19 5.64
CA GLU A 70 -6.57 7.44 5.84
C GLU A 70 -7.17 7.69 7.23
N ILE A 71 -6.34 7.81 8.27
CA ILE A 71 -6.81 8.17 9.61
C ILE A 71 -7.39 9.58 9.61
N GLU A 72 -6.73 10.56 8.99
CA GLU A 72 -7.24 11.93 8.88
C GLU A 72 -8.54 12.01 8.08
N PHE A 73 -8.60 11.29 6.95
CA PHE A 73 -9.81 11.19 6.15
C PHE A 73 -10.95 10.55 6.95
N THR A 74 -10.68 9.46 7.66
CA THR A 74 -11.67 8.79 8.51
C THR A 74 -12.15 9.72 9.62
N LEU A 75 -11.25 10.37 10.36
CA LEU A 75 -11.61 11.32 11.42
C LEU A 75 -12.54 12.43 10.92
N LYS A 76 -12.32 12.92 9.69
CA LYS A 76 -13.15 13.96 9.07
C LYS A 76 -14.58 13.50 8.74
N HIS A 77 -14.78 12.23 8.44
CA HIS A 77 -16.07 11.72 7.93
C HIS A 77 -16.77 10.73 8.89
N LEU A 78 -16.11 10.29 9.96
CA LEU A 78 -16.57 9.21 10.83
C LEU A 78 -17.94 9.50 11.46
N GLU A 79 -18.23 10.74 11.84
CA GLU A 79 -19.54 11.11 12.37
C GLU A 79 -20.66 10.92 11.34
N GLU A 80 -20.40 11.33 10.09
CA GLU A 80 -21.33 11.14 8.97
C GLU A 80 -21.53 9.65 8.67
N TRP A 81 -20.45 8.87 8.63
CA TRP A 81 -20.51 7.43 8.35
C TRP A 81 -21.18 6.61 9.44
N ALA A 82 -21.08 7.07 10.70
CA ALA A 82 -21.74 6.43 11.83
C ALA A 82 -23.23 6.80 11.94
N ALA A 83 -23.69 7.81 11.21
CA ALA A 83 -25.09 8.17 11.14
C ALA A 83 -25.92 7.00 10.57
N THR A 84 -27.14 6.84 11.07
CA THR A 84 -28.03 5.76 10.62
C THR A 84 -28.41 5.98 9.15
N LYS A 85 -28.05 5.04 8.29
CA LYS A 85 -28.40 5.03 6.87
C LYS A 85 -28.71 3.60 6.44
N GLU A 86 -29.78 3.41 5.68
CA GLU A 86 -30.05 2.13 5.04
C GLU A 86 -29.12 1.95 3.85
N VAL A 87 -28.23 0.96 3.92
CA VAL A 87 -27.32 0.60 2.82
C VAL A 87 -27.26 -0.92 2.65
N PRO A 88 -27.20 -1.42 1.40
CA PRO A 88 -26.95 -2.82 1.14
C PRO A 88 -25.50 -3.20 1.49
N THR A 89 -25.30 -4.40 2.03
CA THR A 89 -23.97 -4.91 2.44
C THR A 89 -23.16 -5.37 1.21
N PRO A 90 -21.94 -4.86 0.96
CA PRO A 90 -21.12 -5.31 -0.15
C PRO A 90 -20.53 -6.70 0.12
N ALA A 91 -20.51 -7.54 -0.91
CA ALA A 91 -19.85 -8.84 -0.91
C ALA A 91 -18.46 -8.71 -1.58
N THR A 92 -17.42 -8.64 -0.75
CA THR A 92 -16.01 -8.98 -1.03
C THR A 92 -15.17 -8.15 -2.03
N HIS A 93 -13.90 -7.91 -1.61
CA HIS A 93 -12.77 -7.50 -2.45
C HIS A 93 -11.76 -8.66 -2.50
N GLU A 94 -11.70 -9.37 -3.61
CA GLU A 94 -10.64 -10.34 -3.89
C GLU A 94 -9.71 -9.81 -5.00
N GLY A 95 -8.43 -10.16 -4.95
CA GLY A 95 -7.45 -9.75 -5.95
C GLY A 95 -7.66 -10.41 -7.31
N GLY A 96 -7.04 -9.86 -8.36
CA GLY A 96 -7.09 -10.39 -9.73
C GLY A 96 -5.88 -9.95 -10.56
N LYS A 97 -5.84 -10.33 -11.84
CA LYS A 97 -4.80 -9.87 -12.77
C LYS A 97 -5.22 -8.54 -13.41
N SER A 98 -4.52 -7.46 -13.11
CA SER A 98 -4.81 -6.13 -13.64
C SER A 98 -4.23 -5.95 -15.06
N PRO A 99 -5.04 -5.98 -16.14
CA PRO A 99 -4.55 -5.73 -17.50
C PRO A 99 -4.18 -4.26 -17.70
N THR A 100 -3.15 -3.99 -18.49
CA THR A 100 -2.87 -2.64 -19.04
C THR A 100 -2.92 -2.67 -20.56
N ILE A 101 -3.83 -1.91 -21.15
CA ILE A 101 -3.99 -1.84 -22.61
C ILE A 101 -3.31 -0.57 -23.13
N VAL A 102 -2.36 -0.75 -24.06
CA VAL A 102 -1.63 0.35 -24.71
C VAL A 102 -2.09 0.45 -26.16
N HIS A 103 -2.90 1.47 -26.44
CA HIS A 103 -3.40 1.76 -27.78
C HIS A 103 -2.34 2.47 -28.66
N SER A 104 -2.52 2.51 -29.97
CA SER A 104 -1.50 3.03 -30.91
C SER A 104 -1.32 4.54 -30.89
N ASP A 105 -2.31 5.28 -30.41
CA ASP A 105 -2.36 6.74 -30.39
C ASP A 105 -1.81 7.34 -29.08
N VAL A 106 -1.35 6.52 -28.14
CA VAL A 106 -0.84 7.00 -26.86
C VAL A 106 0.59 7.53 -26.99
N ASN A 107 0.94 8.49 -26.14
CA ASN A 107 2.33 8.87 -25.95
C ASN A 107 3.09 7.71 -25.29
N ILE A 108 3.94 7.03 -26.07
CA ILE A 108 4.68 5.84 -25.62
C ILE A 108 5.65 6.17 -24.48
N GLU A 109 6.20 7.38 -24.45
CA GLU A 109 7.16 7.78 -23.40
C GLU A 109 6.45 7.90 -22.03
N GLU A 110 5.31 8.58 -22.02
CA GLU A 110 4.48 8.73 -20.82
C GLU A 110 3.89 7.40 -20.37
N ALA A 111 3.42 6.58 -21.32
CA ALA A 111 2.91 5.25 -21.04
C ALA A 111 3.98 4.35 -20.40
N ALA A 112 5.20 4.32 -20.97
CA ALA A 112 6.31 3.54 -20.42
C ALA A 112 6.69 4.02 -19.01
N ALA A 113 6.76 5.33 -18.79
CA ALA A 113 7.08 5.91 -17.49
C ALA A 113 6.07 5.51 -16.40
N ARG A 114 4.76 5.60 -16.72
CA ARG A 114 3.67 5.25 -15.78
C ARG A 114 3.60 3.75 -15.51
N ILE A 115 3.74 2.93 -16.55
CA ILE A 115 3.72 1.47 -16.43
C ILE A 115 4.90 0.99 -15.58
N ALA A 116 6.11 1.47 -15.86
CA ALA A 116 7.29 1.08 -15.09
C ALA A 116 7.14 1.50 -13.61
N ARG A 117 6.71 2.74 -13.35
CA ARG A 117 6.48 3.20 -11.97
C ARG A 117 5.47 2.32 -11.23
N GLY A 118 4.34 2.00 -11.86
CA GLY A 118 3.31 1.15 -11.25
C GLY A 118 3.75 -0.31 -11.07
N LYS A 119 4.51 -0.87 -12.03
CA LYS A 119 4.96 -2.26 -11.99
C LYS A 119 6.09 -2.49 -10.99
N PHE A 120 7.02 -1.56 -10.89
CA PHE A 120 8.25 -1.74 -10.10
C PHE A 120 8.18 -1.10 -8.71
N ALA A 121 7.13 -0.31 -8.42
CA ALA A 121 6.81 0.06 -7.04
C ALA A 121 6.64 -1.21 -6.18
N ASN A 122 7.22 -1.21 -4.98
CA ASN A 122 7.23 -2.37 -4.09
C ASN A 122 7.70 -3.69 -4.76
N ALA A 123 8.63 -3.60 -5.73
CA ALA A 123 9.07 -4.71 -6.57
C ALA A 123 7.93 -5.49 -7.27
N GLY A 124 6.81 -4.81 -7.55
CA GLY A 124 5.62 -5.40 -8.18
C GLY A 124 4.72 -6.19 -7.24
N GLN A 125 5.00 -6.19 -5.94
CA GLN A 125 4.15 -6.79 -4.90
C GLN A 125 3.03 -5.82 -4.52
N THR A 126 2.25 -5.41 -5.50
CA THR A 126 1.08 -4.53 -5.31
C THR A 126 -0.10 -5.17 -6.02
N CYS A 127 -1.21 -5.36 -5.32
CA CYS A 127 -2.40 -6.04 -5.85
C CYS A 127 -2.99 -5.36 -7.10
N VAL A 128 -2.77 -4.05 -7.26
CA VAL A 128 -3.21 -3.24 -8.40
C VAL A 128 -2.07 -2.92 -9.39
N ALA A 129 -0.89 -3.53 -9.25
CA ALA A 129 0.19 -3.34 -10.22
C ALA A 129 -0.23 -3.85 -11.61
N PRO A 130 0.26 -3.23 -12.70
CA PRO A 130 0.15 -3.81 -14.04
C PRO A 130 0.65 -5.26 -14.04
N ASP A 131 -0.22 -6.23 -14.32
CA ASP A 131 0.17 -7.64 -14.33
C ASP A 131 0.75 -8.03 -15.69
N TYR A 132 0.03 -7.66 -16.75
CA TYR A 132 0.43 -7.87 -18.15
C TYR A 132 -0.02 -6.70 -19.04
N ILE A 133 0.68 -6.52 -20.15
CA ILE A 133 0.41 -5.45 -21.11
C ILE A 133 -0.14 -6.05 -22.41
N LEU A 134 -1.28 -5.54 -22.85
CA LEU A 134 -1.82 -5.77 -24.19
C LEU A 134 -1.47 -4.55 -25.05
N VAL A 135 -0.63 -4.74 -26.06
CA VAL A 135 -0.15 -3.66 -26.93
C VAL A 135 -0.30 -4.04 -28.38
N GLN A 136 -0.64 -3.06 -29.23
CA GLN A 136 -0.69 -3.29 -30.68
C GLN A 136 0.69 -3.68 -31.23
N LYS A 137 0.68 -4.56 -32.23
CA LYS A 137 1.90 -5.21 -32.76
C LYS A 137 2.95 -4.21 -33.26
N ASN A 138 2.51 -3.13 -33.89
CA ASN A 138 3.37 -2.04 -34.40
C ASN A 138 4.04 -1.24 -33.27
N SER A 139 3.39 -1.06 -32.13
CA SER A 139 3.91 -0.28 -31.00
C SER A 139 4.72 -1.10 -29.99
N LYS A 140 4.68 -2.44 -30.09
CA LYS A 140 5.35 -3.36 -29.14
C LYS A 140 6.84 -3.05 -28.95
N GLN A 141 7.59 -2.91 -30.04
CA GLN A 141 9.05 -2.71 -29.95
C GLN A 141 9.41 -1.34 -29.39
N ALA A 142 8.69 -0.30 -29.79
CA ALA A 142 8.86 1.05 -29.25
C ALA A 142 8.59 1.08 -27.75
N LEU A 143 7.52 0.42 -27.29
CA LEU A 143 7.19 0.32 -25.86
C LEU A 143 8.27 -0.43 -25.07
N ILE A 144 8.74 -1.57 -25.56
CA ILE A 144 9.81 -2.34 -24.88
C ILE A 144 11.08 -1.49 -24.74
N LYS A 145 11.47 -0.79 -25.81
CA LYS A 145 12.64 0.09 -25.79
C LYS A 145 12.50 1.16 -24.71
N LYS A 146 11.36 1.86 -24.69
CA LYS A 146 11.10 2.93 -23.72
C LYS A 146 10.98 2.43 -22.28
N LEU A 147 10.40 1.26 -22.05
CA LEU A 147 10.37 0.64 -20.72
C LEU A 147 11.79 0.37 -20.21
N LYS A 148 12.68 -0.19 -21.05
CA LYS A 148 14.08 -0.41 -20.67
C LYS A 148 14.80 0.89 -20.33
N GLU A 149 14.63 1.92 -21.16
CA GLU A 149 15.20 3.25 -20.91
C GLU A 149 14.75 3.78 -19.53
N VAL A 150 13.44 3.77 -19.25
CA VAL A 150 12.88 4.24 -17.97
C VAL A 150 13.42 3.43 -16.78
N ILE A 151 13.49 2.11 -16.90
CA ILE A 151 13.99 1.24 -15.83
C ILE A 151 15.46 1.56 -15.52
N ILE A 152 16.30 1.65 -16.55
CA ILE A 152 17.73 1.98 -16.39
C ILE A 152 17.90 3.38 -15.81
N THR A 153 17.13 4.37 -16.26
CA THR A 153 17.17 5.73 -15.70
C THR A 153 16.71 5.76 -14.24
N SER A 154 15.74 4.92 -13.86
CA SER A 154 15.16 4.90 -12.52
C SER A 154 16.00 4.12 -11.51
N TYR A 155 16.67 3.04 -11.93
CA TYR A 155 17.32 2.07 -11.04
C TYR A 155 18.81 1.83 -11.35
N GLY A 156 19.36 2.42 -12.40
CA GLY A 156 20.72 2.17 -12.88
C GLY A 156 20.84 0.94 -13.79
N GLU A 157 22.01 0.75 -14.40
CA GLU A 157 22.29 -0.40 -15.28
C GLU A 157 22.48 -1.72 -14.52
N ASN A 158 22.94 -1.64 -13.28
CA ASN A 158 23.26 -2.79 -12.45
C ASN A 158 22.51 -2.72 -11.12
N ILE A 159 21.40 -3.45 -11.06
CA ILE A 159 20.55 -3.52 -9.86
C ILE A 159 21.19 -4.44 -8.80
N SER A 160 22.24 -5.21 -9.14
CA SER A 160 22.80 -6.28 -8.30
C SER A 160 24.15 -6.02 -7.62
N SER A 161 24.69 -4.78 -7.59
CA SER A 161 26.09 -4.58 -7.18
C SER A 161 26.40 -4.45 -5.67
N GLU A 162 25.43 -4.55 -4.76
CA GLU A 162 25.71 -4.72 -3.31
C GLU A 162 24.74 -5.73 -2.68
N PHE A 163 25.02 -7.02 -2.88
CA PHE A 163 24.26 -8.11 -2.26
C PHE A 163 25.16 -8.86 -1.26
N PHE A 164 25.11 -8.47 0.00
CA PHE A 164 25.40 -9.37 1.12
C PHE A 164 24.10 -9.56 1.92
N ILE A 165 23.32 -10.56 1.50
CA ILE A 165 22.35 -11.18 2.40
C ILE A 165 23.19 -11.97 3.42
N LEU A 166 23.50 -11.36 4.57
CA LEU A 166 23.89 -12.09 5.78
C LEU A 166 22.62 -12.70 6.42
N ALA A 167 21.98 -13.62 5.70
CA ALA A 167 21.11 -14.60 6.33
C ALA A 167 22.01 -15.77 6.73
N ARG A 168 22.56 -15.70 7.95
CA ARG A 168 23.03 -16.89 8.65
C ARG A 168 21.83 -17.40 9.46
N LEU A 169 21.57 -18.69 9.27
CA LEU A 169 20.56 -19.54 9.94
C LEU A 169 20.31 -19.17 11.41
#